data_AF-A0A957ZI78-F1
#
_entry.id   AF-A0A957ZI78-F1
#
_cell.length_a   1.000
_cell.length_b   1.000
_cell.length_c   1.000
_cell.angle_alpha   90.00
_cell.angle_beta   90.00
_cell.angle_gamma   90.00
#
_symmetry.space_group_name_H-M   'P 1'
#
loop_
_entity.id
_entity.type
_entity.pdbx_description
1 polymer ?
#
loop_
_entity_poly.entity_id
_entity_poly.type
_entity_poly.pdbx_seq_one_letter_code
_entity_poly.pdbx_strand_id
1 'polypeptide(L)'
;QGEGVSLSCDDKLRIARRLDEFGMAYIEGGWPGSNPKDIEFFDRAQTELSLKHARLTAFGSTCKAGIDPADDEQVQLLIRANTPAVTIFGKTWDL
;
A
#
# COMPACT_ATOMS: atom_id res chain seq x y z
N GLN A 1 1.10 10.99 -0.54
CA GLN A 1 2.27 11.86 -0.79
C GLN A 1 1.98 13.23 -0.21
N GLY A 2 2.81 13.72 0.70
CA GLY A 2 2.83 15.13 1.08
C GLY A 2 3.99 15.79 0.36
N GLU A 3 3.79 16.98 -0.20
CA GLU A 3 4.89 17.74 -0.79
C GLU A 3 6.01 17.92 0.26
N GLY A 4 7.25 17.57 -0.13
CA GLY A 4 8.43 17.75 0.72
C GLY A 4 8.70 16.66 1.76
N VAL A 5 7.88 15.61 1.87
CA VAL A 5 8.12 14.49 2.82
C VAL A 5 8.50 13.22 2.07
N SER A 6 9.78 12.82 2.18
CA SER A 6 10.28 11.52 1.70
C SER A 6 10.67 10.63 2.88
N LEU A 7 9.77 9.72 3.26
CA LEU A 7 10.07 8.69 4.26
C LEU A 7 10.98 7.61 3.67
N SER A 8 11.95 7.15 4.46
CA SER A 8 12.68 5.91 4.15
C SER A 8 11.79 4.69 4.41
N CYS A 9 12.22 3.51 3.94
CA CYS A 9 11.54 2.25 4.28
C CYS A 9 11.52 2.03 5.80
N ASP A 10 12.64 2.29 6.48
CA ASP A 10 12.74 2.16 7.94
C ASP A 10 11.78 3.11 8.68
N ASP A 11 11.63 4.34 8.18
CA ASP A 11 10.68 5.29 8.77
C ASP A 11 9.24 4.78 8.64
N LYS A 12 8.88 4.25 7.47
CA LYS A 12 7.55 3.67 7.26
C LYS A 12 7.28 2.49 8.19
N LEU A 13 8.24 1.59 8.36
CA LEU A 13 8.12 0.46 9.29
C LEU A 13 7.96 0.92 10.73
N ARG A 14 8.72 1.94 11.16
CA ARG A 14 8.59 2.53 12.51
C ARG A 14 7.22 3.17 12.70
N ILE A 15 6.77 3.98 11.75
CA ILE A 15 5.46 4.66 11.80
C ILE A 15 4.34 3.62 11.85
N ALA A 16 4.39 2.58 11.00
CA ALA A 16 3.37 1.52 10.99
C ALA A 16 3.24 0.83 12.36
N ARG A 17 4.36 0.50 13.02
CA ARG A 17 4.34 -0.05 14.38
C ARG A 17 3.70 0.90 15.40
N ARG A 18 4.03 2.19 15.33
CA ARG A 18 3.45 3.20 16.24
C ARG A 18 1.94 3.40 16.03
N LEU A 19 1.48 3.36 14.78
CA LEU A 19 0.05 3.44 14.46
C LEU A 19 -0.71 2.20 14.96
N ASP A 20 -0.09 1.03 14.88
CA ASP A 20 -0.64 -0.21 15.46
C ASP A 20 -0.69 -0.16 16.99
N GLU A 21 0.39 0.28 17.64
CA GLU A 21 0.43 0.50 19.10
C GLU A 21 -0.63 1.50 19.57
N PHE A 22 -0.94 2.51 18.75
CA PHE A 22 -2.01 3.47 19.02
C PHE A 22 -3.41 2.87 18.87
N GLY A 23 -3.55 1.73 18.19
CA GLY A 23 -4.83 1.03 18.01
C GLY A 23 -5.56 1.38 16.72
N MET A 24 -4.86 1.84 15.67
CA MET A 24 -5.47 2.02 14.36
C MET A 24 -5.97 0.70 13.79
N ALA A 25 -7.14 0.71 13.16
CA ALA A 25 -7.71 -0.50 12.53
C ALA A 25 -7.08 -0.80 11.17
N TYR A 26 -6.70 0.25 10.43
CA TYR A 26 -6.11 0.16 9.10
C TYR A 26 -4.95 1.13 8.97
N ILE A 27 -3.91 0.70 8.26
CA ILE A 27 -2.73 1.52 7.93
C ILE A 27 -2.51 1.43 6.43
N GLU A 28 -2.63 2.54 5.72
CA GLU A 28 -2.27 2.61 4.30
C GLU A 28 -0.75 2.73 4.14
N GLY A 29 -0.12 1.69 3.58
CA GLY A 29 1.34 1.57 3.47
C GLY A 29 1.97 2.29 2.28
N GLY A 30 1.13 2.72 1.33
CA GLY A 30 1.54 3.35 0.08
C GLY A 30 1.04 2.61 -1.15
N TRP A 31 1.59 2.98 -2.31
CA TRP A 31 1.23 2.44 -3.62
C TRP A 31 2.41 1.63 -4.17
N PRO A 32 2.35 0.29 -4.18
CA PRO A 32 3.44 -0.59 -4.60
C PRO A 32 4.01 -0.25 -5.99
N GLY A 33 3.17 0.03 -6.97
CA GLY A 33 3.59 0.40 -8.33
C GLY A 33 4.01 1.87 -8.54
N SER A 34 4.05 2.71 -7.50
CA SER A 34 4.40 4.12 -7.68
C SER A 34 5.90 4.39 -7.63
N ASN A 35 6.64 3.67 -6.77
CA ASN A 35 8.07 3.89 -6.57
C ASN A 35 8.77 2.67 -5.94
N PRO A 36 10.10 2.49 -6.14
CA PRO A 36 10.83 1.34 -5.61
C PRO A 36 10.83 1.22 -4.08
N LYS A 37 10.70 2.32 -3.33
CA LYS A 37 10.70 2.29 -1.86
C LYS A 37 9.40 1.70 -1.30
N ASP A 38 8.28 1.88 -2.01
CA ASP A 38 7.00 1.27 -1.62
C ASP A 38 7.07 -0.24 -1.81
N ILE A 39 7.67 -0.71 -2.90
CA ILE A 39 7.93 -2.15 -3.12
C ILE A 39 8.77 -2.72 -1.98
N GLU A 40 9.93 -2.10 -1.69
CA GLU A 40 10.81 -2.52 -0.59
C GLU A 40 10.06 -2.56 0.76
N PHE A 41 9.23 -1.55 1.02
CA PHE A 41 8.43 -1.49 2.23
C PHE A 41 7.46 -2.66 2.35
N PHE A 42 6.72 -3.01 1.30
CA PHE A 42 5.78 -4.14 1.35
C PHE A 42 6.49 -5.49 1.44
N ASP A 43 7.64 -5.66 0.77
CA ASP A 43 8.45 -6.88 0.89
C ASP A 43 8.97 -7.06 2.32
N ARG A 44 9.52 -5.99 2.92
CA ARG A 44 10.02 -6.01 4.30
C ARG A 44 8.89 -6.11 5.32
N ALA A 45 7.75 -5.46 5.10
CA ALA A 45 6.60 -5.50 6.00
C ALA A 45 6.13 -6.94 6.27
N GLN A 46 6.20 -7.83 5.27
CA GLN A 46 5.80 -9.23 5.40
C GLN A 46 6.59 -10.00 6.47
N THR A 47 7.85 -9.62 6.70
CA THR A 47 8.74 -10.31 7.66
C THR A 47 9.04 -9.46 8.91
N GLU A 48 9.02 -8.13 8.80
CA GLU A 48 9.42 -7.22 9.87
C GLU A 48 8.25 -6.56 10.61
N LEU A 49 7.02 -6.57 10.07
CA LEU A 49 5.84 -6.05 10.75
C LEU A 49 4.98 -7.19 11.31
N SER A 50 4.86 -7.22 12.64
CA SER A 50 3.85 -8.00 13.33
C SER A 50 2.87 -7.03 13.98
N LEU A 51 1.78 -6.74 13.26
CA LEU A 51 0.72 -5.83 13.70
C LEU A 51 -0.31 -6.62 14.53
N LYS A 52 -0.73 -6.07 15.67
CA LYS A 52 -1.70 -6.71 16.58
C LYS A 52 -3.13 -6.23 16.37
N HIS A 53 -3.29 -4.98 15.96
CA HIS A 53 -4.58 -4.29 15.86
C HIS A 53 -4.89 -3.91 14.40
N ALA A 54 -3.89 -3.36 13.71
CA ALA A 54 -4.03 -2.80 12.39
C ALA A 54 -3.93 -3.87 11.30
N ARG A 55 -4.71 -3.67 10.23
CA ARG A 55 -4.50 -4.31 8.94
C ARG A 55 -3.73 -3.37 8.04
N LEU A 56 -2.54 -3.80 7.60
CA LEU A 56 -1.80 -3.07 6.57
C LEU A 56 -2.58 -3.14 5.25
N THR A 57 -2.63 -2.04 4.51
CA THR A 57 -3.25 -1.99 3.19
C THR A 57 -2.31 -1.43 2.13
N ALA A 58 -2.34 -2.02 0.94
CA ALA A 58 -1.79 -1.43 -0.27
C ALA A 58 -2.87 -0.52 -0.91
N PHE A 59 -2.47 0.67 -1.37
CA PHE A 59 -3.35 1.62 -2.05
C PHE A 59 -3.10 1.60 -3.55
N GLY A 60 -4.17 1.63 -4.35
CA GLY A 60 -4.07 1.75 -5.80
C GLY A 60 -5.38 2.06 -6.49
N SER A 61 -5.35 2.14 -7.81
CA SER A 61 -6.52 2.43 -8.63
C SER A 61 -7.32 1.16 -8.98
N THR A 62 -8.56 1.35 -9.44
CA THR A 62 -9.29 0.33 -10.20
C THR A 62 -8.50 -0.10 -11.44
N CYS A 63 -8.85 -1.28 -11.97
CA CYS A 63 -8.35 -1.77 -13.24
C CYS A 63 -8.52 -0.73 -14.37
N LYS A 64 -7.53 -0.65 -15.26
CA LYS A 64 -7.58 0.20 -16.45
C LYS A 64 -8.73 -0.23 -17.36
N ALA A 65 -9.41 0.75 -17.94
CA ALA A 65 -10.51 0.49 -18.86
C ALA A 65 -10.04 -0.29 -20.10
N GLY A 66 -10.80 -1.32 -20.48
CA GLY A 66 -10.56 -2.11 -21.68
C GLY A 66 -9.53 -3.24 -21.55
N ILE A 67 -9.04 -3.53 -20.34
CA ILE A 67 -8.19 -4.70 -20.08
C ILE A 67 -8.81 -5.59 -18.99
N ASP A 68 -8.48 -6.88 -19.02
CA ASP A 68 -8.88 -7.79 -17.94
C ASP A 68 -8.07 -7.46 -16.67
N PRO A 69 -8.67 -7.44 -15.47
CA PRO A 69 -7.94 -7.24 -14.22
C PRO A 69 -6.77 -8.21 -13.99
N ALA A 70 -6.82 -9.41 -14.56
CA ALA A 70 -5.73 -10.37 -14.52
C ALA A 70 -4.49 -9.91 -15.31
N ASP A 71 -4.70 -9.09 -16.35
CA ASP A 71 -3.64 -8.56 -17.22
C ASP A 71 -3.19 -7.14 -16.81
N ASP A 72 -3.84 -6.53 -15.82
CA ASP A 72 -3.48 -5.20 -15.32
C ASP A 72 -2.29 -5.27 -14.35
N GLU A 73 -1.12 -4.82 -14.79
CA GLU A 73 0.11 -4.79 -13.98
C GLU A 73 -0.06 -4.05 -12.63
N GLN A 74 -0.84 -2.97 -12.57
CA GLN A 74 -1.05 -2.23 -11.33
C GLN A 74 -1.88 -3.07 -10.36
N VAL A 75 -2.91 -3.76 -10.84
CA VAL A 75 -3.68 -4.71 -10.02
C VAL A 75 -2.80 -5.86 -9.54
N GLN A 76 -1.94 -6.41 -10.41
CA GLN A 76 -0.99 -7.46 -10.04
C GLN A 76 0.00 -6.99 -8.97
N LEU A 77 0.46 -5.73 -9.01
CA LEU A 77 1.34 -5.17 -7.98
C LEU A 77 0.64 -5.03 -6.62
N LEU A 78 -0.66 -4.71 -6.59
CA LEU A 78 -1.44 -4.70 -5.35
C LEU A 78 -1.57 -6.11 -4.74
N ILE A 79 -1.75 -7.13 -5.57
CA ILE A 79 -1.78 -8.53 -5.13
C ILE A 79 -0.41 -8.95 -4.59
N ARG A 80 0.67 -8.63 -5.30
CA ARG A 80 2.05 -8.96 -4.89
C ARG A 80 2.48 -8.31 -3.59
N ALA A 81 1.91 -7.14 -3.26
CA ALA A 81 2.14 -6.48 -1.96
C ALA A 81 1.69 -7.35 -0.76
N ASN A 82 0.88 -8.39 -1.00
CA ASN A 82 0.51 -9.42 -0.03
C ASN A 82 -0.02 -8.85 1.29
N THR A 83 -0.85 -7.82 1.17
CA THR A 83 -1.47 -7.16 2.31
C THR A 83 -2.82 -7.82 2.64
N PRO A 84 -3.23 -7.87 3.93
CA PRO A 84 -4.50 -8.49 4.33
C PRO A 84 -5.75 -7.75 3.81
N ALA A 85 -5.61 -6.52 3.32
CA ALA A 85 -6.65 -5.76 2.64
C ALA A 85 -6.03 -4.76 1.65
N VAL A 86 -6.78 -4.34 0.64
CA VAL A 86 -6.33 -3.39 -0.39
C VAL A 86 -7.32 -2.21 -0.43
N THR A 87 -6.80 -0.98 -0.45
CA THR A 87 -7.57 0.24 -0.66
C THR A 87 -7.59 0.58 -2.15
N ILE A 88 -8.77 0.64 -2.75
CA ILE A 88 -8.94 0.93 -4.19
C ILE A 88 -9.67 2.26 -4.36
N PHE A 89 -9.19 3.11 -5.28
CA PHE A 89 -9.94 4.27 -5.75
C PHE A 89 -10.30 4.16 -7.23
N GLY A 90 -11.45 4.73 -7.59
CA GLY A 90 -11.88 4.94 -8.98
C GLY A 90 -12.28 6.39 -9.18
N LYS A 91 -11.88 6.99 -10.30
CA LYS A 91 -12.32 8.35 -10.66
C LYS A 91 -13.67 8.24 -11.39
N THR A 92 -14.60 9.12 -11.05
CA THR A 92 -15.96 9.13 -11.62
C THR A 92 -16.22 10.32 -12.55
N TRP A 93 -15.19 11.09 -12.89
CA TRP A 93 -15.30 12.23 -13.80
C TRP A 93 -14.61 11.91 -15.14
N ASP A 94 -15.07 12.59 -16.19
CA ASP A 94 -14.51 12.45 -17.53
C ASP A 94 -13.09 13.03 -17.59
N LEU A 95 -12.17 12.30 -18.23
CA LEU A 95 -10.75 12.63 -18.36
C LEU A 95 -10.49 13.74 -19.37
#